data_AF-A0A2V4VS50-F1
#
_entry.id   AF-A0A2V4VS50-F1
#
_cell.length_a   1.000
_cell.length_b   1.000
_cell.length_c   1.000
_cell.angle_alpha   90.00
_cell.angle_beta   90.00
_cell.angle_gamma   90.00
#
_symmetry.space_group_name_H-M   'P 1'
#
loop_
_entity.id
_entity.type
_entity.pdbx_description
1 polymer ?
#
loop_
_entity_poly.entity_id
_entity_poly.type
_entity_poly.pdbx_seq_one_letter_code
_entity_poly.pdbx_strand_id
1 'polypeptide(L)'
;MKFKHWILSLVYVLILSLSLQTTLWATSPESNVSEDQGQVVQIGNEDLFSEFDSSKIFELYNDVEILDKETLYYSIDIDNASSQLIYSTKEPEVYDIKDIIPQIKNEYSIQNNKLTYRMDMFYLVADIAIDKPKFVSAGAVTNVSGSGTKPKNYTVSLKNTISNTRSGVYSNDKEKNVTVKLKEEFVLESPISITKYWKGVTVAKANFDGSLVITAASASSDVMLLNKKGIKYPSDYKDRQSGIVMWEPPANLTANARTPGSKYRENFIEYYERNWGAPTYFKWTDVQIHHMRPVKYNGQDSVSNLIPLWKPGSSEKNGIKNHTELNNWWRNY
;
A
#
# COMPACT_ATOMS: atom_id res chain seq x y z
N MET A 1 10.27 10.58 -46.71
CA MET A 1 9.93 12.02 -46.70
C MET A 1 9.03 12.43 -45.51
N LYS A 2 9.25 11.88 -44.30
CA LYS A 2 8.47 12.21 -43.07
C LYS A 2 9.32 12.60 -41.86
N PHE A 3 10.65 12.72 -42.02
CA PHE A 3 11.58 13.04 -40.94
C PHE A 3 11.90 14.54 -40.81
N LYS A 4 11.65 15.33 -41.87
CA LYS A 4 11.91 16.78 -41.89
C LYS A 4 10.83 17.64 -41.20
N HIS A 5 9.63 17.09 -40.95
CA HIS A 5 8.55 17.85 -40.31
C HIS A 5 8.63 17.88 -38.78
N TRP A 6 9.33 16.93 -38.15
CA TRP A 6 9.47 16.89 -36.68
C TRP A 6 10.49 17.91 -36.13
N ILE A 7 11.53 18.23 -36.90
CA ILE A 7 12.59 19.16 -36.46
C ILE A 7 12.12 20.63 -36.52
N LEU A 8 11.21 20.97 -37.44
CA LEU A 8 10.67 22.33 -37.56
C LEU A 8 9.65 22.68 -36.45
N SER A 9 8.90 21.71 -35.92
CA SER A 9 7.99 21.95 -34.79
C SER A 9 8.71 22.14 -33.46
N LEU A 10 9.88 21.50 -33.27
CA LEU A 10 10.66 21.66 -32.03
C LEU A 10 11.33 23.04 -31.93
N VAL A 11 11.75 23.60 -33.07
CA VAL A 11 12.37 24.94 -33.13
C VAL A 11 11.33 26.06 -32.93
N TYR A 12 10.07 25.86 -33.35
CA TYR A 12 9.01 26.85 -33.15
C TYR A 12 8.56 26.98 -31.68
N VAL A 13 8.58 25.88 -30.91
CA VAL A 13 8.24 25.90 -29.48
C VAL A 13 9.34 26.57 -28.65
N LEU A 14 10.61 26.41 -29.03
CA LEU A 14 11.75 27.03 -28.33
C LEU A 14 11.87 28.54 -28.58
N ILE A 15 11.43 29.04 -29.74
CA ILE A 15 11.45 30.48 -30.06
C ILE A 15 10.30 31.23 -29.36
N LEU A 16 9.17 30.58 -29.10
CA LEU A 16 8.06 31.18 -28.35
C LEU A 16 8.29 31.24 -26.82
N SER A 17 9.21 30.44 -26.27
CA SER A 17 9.56 30.51 -24.84
C SER A 17 10.57 31.59 -24.48
N LEU A 18 11.17 32.29 -25.46
CA LEU A 18 12.26 33.26 -25.22
C LEU A 18 11.90 34.74 -25.40
N SER A 19 10.63 35.09 -25.65
CA SER A 19 10.24 36.48 -25.95
C SER A 19 9.12 37.06 -25.08
N LEU A 20 9.13 36.79 -23.77
CA LEU A 20 8.35 37.55 -22.78
C LEU A 20 9.18 37.83 -21.52
N GLN A 21 10.25 38.62 -21.68
CA GLN A 21 10.82 39.40 -20.59
C GLN A 21 11.05 40.82 -21.10
N THR A 22 10.05 41.68 -20.90
CA THR A 22 10.24 43.14 -20.91
C THR A 22 9.82 43.67 -19.56
N THR A 23 10.83 43.95 -18.75
CA THR A 23 10.95 45.04 -17.78
C THR A 23 9.72 45.93 -17.57
N LEU A 24 9.18 45.87 -16.35
CA LEU A 24 8.48 46.99 -15.70
C LEU A 24 9.22 47.27 -14.39
N TRP A 25 10.11 48.25 -14.43
CA TRP A 25 10.55 48.96 -13.23
C TRP A 25 9.44 49.92 -12.84
N ALA A 26 8.65 49.55 -11.83
CA ALA A 26 7.82 50.49 -11.10
C ALA A 26 8.42 50.59 -9.70
N THR A 27 8.99 51.76 -9.38
CA THR A 27 9.37 52.13 -8.02
C THR A 27 8.12 52.19 -7.15
N SER A 28 7.99 51.27 -6.18
CA SER A 28 6.95 51.36 -5.17
C SER A 28 7.32 52.42 -4.12
N PRO A 29 6.36 53.21 -3.61
CA PRO A 29 6.61 54.10 -2.49
C PRO A 29 6.94 53.27 -1.23
N GLU A 30 7.95 53.71 -0.48
CA GLU A 30 8.26 53.20 0.86
C GLU A 30 7.04 53.35 1.76
N SER A 31 6.34 52.25 2.02
CA SER A 31 5.39 52.17 3.12
C SER A 31 6.14 51.63 4.34
N ASN A 32 6.32 52.49 5.34
CA ASN A 32 6.75 52.11 6.69
C ASN A 32 5.68 51.19 7.29
N VAL A 33 5.80 49.88 7.05
CA VAL A 33 5.08 48.87 7.80
C VAL A 33 5.88 48.63 9.08
N SER A 34 5.30 48.99 10.22
CA SER A 34 5.84 48.64 11.52
C SER A 34 6.00 47.13 11.60
N GLU A 35 7.20 46.65 11.94
CA GLU A 35 7.44 45.28 12.39
C GLU A 35 6.62 45.04 13.67
N ASP A 36 5.37 44.64 13.51
CA ASP A 36 4.69 43.89 14.54
C ASP A 36 5.31 42.49 14.50
N GLN A 37 6.30 42.27 15.38
CA GLN A 37 6.85 40.94 15.61
C GLN A 37 5.75 40.08 16.24
N GLY A 38 4.88 39.56 15.38
CA GLY A 38 3.86 38.59 15.74
C GLY A 38 4.53 37.49 16.57
N GLN A 39 4.02 37.29 17.77
CA GLN A 39 4.49 36.24 18.67
C GLN A 39 4.63 34.93 17.89
N VAL A 40 5.87 34.48 17.73
CA VAL A 40 6.14 33.10 17.34
C VAL A 40 5.60 32.23 18.48
N VAL A 41 4.41 31.68 18.29
CA VAL A 41 3.85 30.67 19.18
C VAL A 41 4.79 29.46 19.08
N GLN A 42 5.67 29.31 20.06
CA GLN A 42 6.44 28.08 20.21
C GLN A 42 5.43 26.95 20.42
N ILE A 43 5.29 26.09 19.42
CA ILE A 43 4.57 24.83 19.55
C ILE A 43 5.36 24.01 20.56
N GLY A 44 4.81 23.83 21.76
CA GLY A 44 5.42 22.99 22.78
C GLY A 44 5.55 21.55 22.27
N ASN A 45 6.67 20.91 22.56
CA ASN A 45 6.92 19.50 22.20
C ASN A 45 5.87 18.53 22.76
N GLU A 46 5.05 18.95 23.73
CA GLU A 46 4.03 18.11 24.37
C GLU A 46 2.76 17.92 23.53
N ASP A 47 2.46 18.81 22.57
CA ASP A 47 1.37 18.64 21.61
C ASP A 47 1.76 17.77 20.40
N LEU A 48 3.04 17.41 20.32
CA LEU A 48 3.61 16.58 19.29
C LEU A 48 3.57 15.12 19.77
N PHE A 49 2.54 14.40 19.30
CA PHE A 49 2.47 12.94 19.24
C PHE A 49 2.07 12.21 20.54
N SER A 50 0.76 12.19 20.81
CA SER A 50 0.20 11.00 21.48
C SER A 50 0.18 9.85 20.48
N GLU A 51 0.84 8.73 20.79
CA GLU A 51 0.77 7.51 19.99
C GLU A 51 -0.70 7.11 19.78
N PHE A 52 -1.07 6.82 18.53
CA PHE A 52 -2.38 6.26 18.25
C PHE A 52 -2.42 4.84 18.81
N ASP A 53 -3.20 4.68 19.87
CA ASP A 53 -3.40 3.39 20.50
C ASP A 53 -4.35 2.53 19.65
N SER A 54 -3.79 1.88 18.62
CA SER A 54 -4.52 0.95 17.77
C SER A 54 -5.07 -0.27 18.53
N SER A 55 -4.68 -0.50 19.80
CA SER A 55 -5.13 -1.64 20.60
C SER A 55 -6.65 -1.69 20.74
N LYS A 56 -7.33 -0.54 20.82
CA LYS A 56 -8.80 -0.49 20.93
C LYS A 56 -9.54 -1.07 19.73
N ILE A 57 -8.99 -0.88 18.54
CA ILE A 57 -9.58 -1.49 17.35
C ILE A 57 -9.24 -2.97 17.32
N PHE A 58 -8.03 -3.36 17.75
CA PHE A 58 -7.68 -4.78 17.87
C PHE A 58 -8.48 -5.51 18.96
N GLU A 59 -8.90 -4.83 20.02
CA GLU A 59 -9.79 -5.40 21.05
C GLU A 59 -11.17 -5.78 20.48
N LEU A 60 -11.65 -5.06 19.45
CA LEU A 60 -12.86 -5.45 18.71
C LEU A 60 -12.66 -6.73 17.89
N TYR A 61 -11.41 -7.15 17.68
CA TYR A 61 -10.98 -8.20 16.78
C TYR A 61 -10.03 -9.20 17.49
N ASN A 62 -10.26 -9.50 18.77
CA ASN A 62 -9.37 -10.33 19.61
C ASN A 62 -9.08 -11.76 19.06
N ASP A 63 -9.86 -12.27 18.09
CA ASP A 63 -9.66 -13.58 17.45
C ASP A 63 -9.11 -13.47 16.00
N VAL A 64 -8.51 -12.32 15.65
CA VAL A 64 -8.11 -12.01 14.27
C VAL A 64 -6.61 -12.16 14.06
N GLU A 65 -6.25 -12.98 13.06
CA GLU A 65 -4.90 -13.00 12.51
C GLU A 65 -4.70 -11.75 11.65
N ILE A 66 -3.92 -10.79 12.17
CA ILE A 66 -3.52 -9.59 11.43
C ILE A 66 -2.51 -10.02 10.37
N LEU A 67 -2.98 -10.28 9.15
CA LEU A 67 -2.13 -10.72 8.04
C LEU A 67 -1.19 -9.62 7.52
N ASP A 68 -1.54 -8.35 7.74
CA ASP A 68 -0.75 -7.20 7.31
C ASP A 68 -1.12 -5.96 8.14
N LYS A 69 -0.16 -5.07 8.40
CA LYS A 69 -0.39 -3.77 9.03
C LYS A 69 0.48 -2.73 8.33
N GLU A 70 -0.14 -1.95 7.45
CA GLU A 70 0.55 -0.83 6.79
C GLU A 70 0.15 0.48 7.46
N THR A 71 1.06 1.09 8.23
CA THR A 71 0.87 2.45 8.77
C THR A 71 1.44 3.46 7.77
N LEU A 72 0.63 4.42 7.34
CA LEU A 72 1.00 5.36 6.30
C LEU A 72 1.12 6.78 6.86
N TYR A 73 2.20 7.47 6.50
CA TYR A 73 2.46 8.84 6.92
C TYR A 73 2.35 9.78 5.71
N TYR A 74 1.60 10.87 5.88
CA TYR A 74 1.43 11.90 4.86
C TYR A 74 1.64 13.27 5.47
N SER A 75 2.74 13.96 5.13
CA SER A 75 2.79 15.42 5.31
C SER A 75 2.08 16.06 4.13
N ILE A 76 1.13 16.95 4.42
CA ILE A 76 0.51 17.79 3.41
C ILE A 76 0.79 19.22 3.79
N ASP A 77 1.26 20.02 2.84
CA ASP A 77 1.49 21.45 3.03
C ASP A 77 0.35 22.23 2.36
N ILE A 78 -0.39 22.99 3.16
CA ILE A 78 -1.53 23.79 2.71
C ILE A 78 -1.23 25.24 3.02
N ASP A 79 -1.20 26.10 2.01
CA ASP A 79 -1.31 27.54 2.22
C ASP A 79 -2.79 27.93 2.31
N ASN A 80 -3.23 28.29 3.51
CA ASN A 80 -4.62 28.71 3.77
C ASN A 80 -5.04 29.93 2.96
N ALA A 81 -4.11 30.74 2.42
CA ALA A 81 -4.44 31.89 1.58
C ALA A 81 -4.79 31.48 0.14
N SER A 82 -4.18 30.41 -0.38
CA SER A 82 -4.34 29.98 -1.77
C SER A 82 -5.16 28.70 -1.94
N SER A 83 -5.44 27.96 -0.86
CA SER A 83 -6.12 26.64 -0.92
C SER A 83 -5.41 25.62 -1.81
N GLN A 84 -4.12 25.83 -2.11
CA GLN A 84 -3.35 24.96 -2.99
C GLN A 84 -2.59 23.91 -2.18
N LEU A 85 -2.62 22.67 -2.69
CA LEU A 85 -1.77 21.58 -2.23
C LEU A 85 -0.33 21.89 -2.66
N ILE A 86 0.56 22.19 -1.72
CA ILE A 86 1.96 22.54 -2.03
C ILE A 86 2.78 21.26 -2.22
N TYR A 87 2.54 20.24 -1.39
CA TYR A 87 3.34 19.01 -1.38
C TYR A 87 2.59 17.83 -0.74
N SER A 88 2.89 16.61 -1.19
CA SER A 88 2.48 15.37 -0.52
C SER A 88 3.55 14.28 -0.73
N THR A 89 4.03 13.70 0.37
CA THR A 89 4.93 12.54 0.35
C THR A 89 4.31 11.36 1.09
N LYS A 90 4.45 10.16 0.51
CA LYS A 90 4.40 8.90 1.26
C LYS A 90 5.78 8.75 1.88
N GLU A 91 5.91 8.95 3.19
CA GLU A 91 7.21 8.69 3.83
C GLU A 91 7.45 7.18 3.95
N PRO A 92 8.64 6.67 3.56
CA PRO A 92 9.01 5.28 3.79
C PRO A 92 9.12 5.00 5.29
N GLU A 93 8.92 3.74 5.67
CA GLU A 93 8.96 3.26 7.06
C GLU A 93 10.19 3.79 7.82
N VAL A 94 9.88 4.51 8.91
CA VAL A 94 10.73 4.81 10.07
C VAL A 94 12.10 5.41 9.75
N TYR A 95 12.13 6.72 9.53
CA TYR A 95 13.22 7.54 10.07
C TYR A 95 12.85 7.96 11.49
N ASP A 96 13.83 7.99 12.41
CA ASP A 96 13.62 8.69 13.68
C ASP A 96 13.34 10.15 13.34
N ILE A 97 12.13 10.64 13.63
CA ILE A 97 11.68 11.99 13.26
C ILE A 97 12.64 13.08 13.77
N LYS A 98 13.43 12.78 14.82
CA LYS A 98 14.52 13.64 15.30
C LYS A 98 15.56 13.96 14.24
N ASP A 99 15.75 13.10 13.25
CA ASP A 99 16.70 13.28 12.14
C ASP A 99 16.10 14.11 10.99
N ILE A 100 14.77 14.20 10.91
CA ILE A 100 14.04 14.98 9.89
C ILE A 100 13.83 16.44 10.36
N ILE A 101 13.57 16.66 11.65
CA ILE A 101 13.28 17.99 12.23
C ILE A 101 14.36 19.05 11.89
N PRO A 102 15.67 18.77 11.93
CA PRO A 102 16.70 19.75 11.58
C PRO A 102 16.68 20.13 10.09
N GLN A 103 16.32 19.20 9.20
CA GLN A 103 16.21 19.46 7.76
C GLN A 103 14.99 20.35 7.47
N ILE A 104 13.86 20.08 8.13
CA ILE A 104 12.66 20.93 8.06
C ILE A 104 12.90 22.32 8.66
N LYS A 105 13.74 22.47 9.70
CA LYS A 105 14.03 23.79 10.28
C LYS A 105 14.86 24.70 9.37
N ASN A 106 15.72 24.14 8.52
CA ASN A 106 16.62 24.94 7.68
C ASN A 106 16.01 25.37 6.34
N GLU A 107 14.93 24.72 5.86
CA GLU A 107 14.27 25.07 4.60
C GLU A 107 13.05 26.00 4.76
N TYR A 108 12.54 26.23 5.98
CA TYR A 108 11.23 26.86 6.21
C TYR A 108 11.30 28.11 7.09
N SER A 109 11.82 29.21 6.57
CA SER A 109 11.81 30.51 7.26
C SER A 109 10.64 31.43 6.90
N ILE A 110 9.74 31.07 5.98
CA ILE A 110 8.59 31.94 5.63
C ILE A 110 7.39 31.11 5.13
N GLN A 111 6.49 30.63 6.00
CA GLN A 111 5.07 30.39 5.66
C GLN A 111 4.21 30.43 6.94
N ASN A 112 3.42 31.50 7.12
CA ASN A 112 2.59 31.75 8.31
C ASN A 112 1.31 30.88 8.39
N ASN A 113 1.11 29.94 7.48
CA ASN A 113 -0.06 29.07 7.43
C ASN A 113 0.34 27.70 6.88
N LYS A 114 0.92 26.82 7.72
CA LYS A 114 1.28 25.46 7.32
C LYS A 114 0.69 24.48 8.32
N LEU A 115 -0.17 23.57 7.86
CA LEU A 115 -0.71 22.49 8.66
C LEU A 115 -0.23 21.15 8.13
N THR A 116 0.40 20.33 8.97
CA THR A 116 0.80 18.95 8.68
C THR A 116 -0.23 17.98 9.28
N TYR A 117 -0.58 16.93 8.54
CA TYR A 117 -1.57 15.93 8.93
C TYR A 117 -0.89 14.59 9.25
N ARG A 118 -1.52 13.76 10.08
CA ARG A 118 -1.16 12.35 10.23
C ARG A 118 -2.42 11.51 10.22
N MET A 119 -2.41 10.45 9.43
CA MET A 119 -3.51 9.50 9.33
C MET A 119 -2.96 8.09 9.48
N ASP A 120 -3.23 7.46 10.63
CA ASP A 120 -2.83 6.07 10.83
C ASP A 120 -3.92 5.17 10.25
N MET A 121 -3.50 4.30 9.32
CA MET A 121 -4.35 3.36 8.60
C MET A 121 -3.93 1.95 8.93
N PHE A 122 -4.86 1.01 8.81
CA PHE A 122 -4.55 -0.41 8.82
C PHE A 122 -5.56 -1.18 7.97
N TYR A 123 -5.07 -2.27 7.38
CA TYR A 123 -5.84 -3.14 6.51
C TYR A 123 -5.59 -4.56 6.97
N LEU A 124 -6.64 -5.27 7.34
CA LEU A 124 -6.51 -6.62 7.90
C LEU A 124 -7.57 -7.55 7.31
N VAL A 125 -7.37 -8.85 7.52
CA VAL A 125 -8.40 -9.85 7.27
C VAL A 125 -8.87 -10.37 8.61
N ALA A 126 -10.15 -10.18 8.91
CA ALA A 126 -10.79 -10.64 10.14
C ALA A 126 -11.50 -11.98 9.93
N ASP A 127 -11.80 -12.66 11.03
CA ASP A 127 -12.64 -13.85 11.06
C ASP A 127 -12.13 -15.02 10.18
N ILE A 128 -10.82 -15.14 9.96
CA ILE A 128 -10.22 -16.16 9.06
C ILE A 128 -10.52 -17.59 9.52
N ALA A 129 -10.61 -17.82 10.84
CA ALA A 129 -10.96 -19.11 11.43
C ALA A 129 -12.48 -19.39 11.45
N ILE A 130 -13.30 -18.38 11.20
CA ILE A 130 -14.76 -18.45 11.24
C ILE A 130 -15.26 -18.52 9.79
N ASP A 131 -16.38 -19.19 9.52
CA ASP A 131 -16.92 -19.37 8.15
C ASP A 131 -17.34 -18.06 7.43
N LYS A 132 -16.95 -16.89 7.94
CA LYS A 132 -17.34 -15.56 7.48
C LYS A 132 -16.14 -14.59 7.47
N PRO A 133 -15.03 -14.90 6.77
CA PRO A 133 -13.89 -14.01 6.70
C PRO A 133 -14.27 -12.65 6.12
N LYS A 134 -13.59 -11.59 6.57
CA LYS A 134 -13.84 -10.22 6.11
C LYS A 134 -12.54 -9.50 5.80
N PHE A 135 -12.53 -8.72 4.73
CA PHE A 135 -11.49 -7.73 4.48
C PHE A 135 -11.89 -6.41 5.15
N VAL A 136 -11.05 -5.92 6.06
CA VAL A 136 -11.34 -4.75 6.90
C VAL A 136 -10.35 -3.64 6.55
N SER A 137 -10.89 -2.49 6.17
CA SER A 137 -10.16 -1.22 6.07
C SER A 137 -10.58 -0.32 7.22
N ALA A 138 -9.63 0.13 8.02
CA ALA A 138 -9.94 0.98 9.16
C ALA A 138 -8.77 1.90 9.52
N GLY A 139 -9.04 2.90 10.35
CA GLY A 139 -8.06 3.92 10.68
C GLY A 139 -8.64 5.08 11.47
N ALA A 140 -7.79 6.09 11.67
CA ALA A 140 -8.16 7.36 12.27
C ALA A 140 -7.27 8.48 11.73
N VAL A 141 -7.76 9.73 11.76
CA VAL A 141 -6.89 10.90 11.61
C VAL A 141 -6.34 11.23 13.00
N THR A 142 -5.04 11.07 13.21
CA THR A 142 -4.49 10.95 14.57
C THR A 142 -3.80 12.22 15.05
N ASN A 143 -3.27 13.02 14.13
CA ASN A 143 -2.65 14.30 14.47
C ASN A 143 -2.87 15.37 13.38
N VAL A 144 -2.93 16.63 13.82
CA VAL A 144 -2.77 17.82 12.99
C VAL A 144 -1.91 18.83 13.75
N SER A 145 -0.78 19.18 13.16
CA SER A 145 0.21 20.12 13.71
C SER A 145 0.48 21.28 12.76
N GLY A 146 1.12 22.34 13.25
CA GLY A 146 1.50 23.51 12.47
C GLY A 146 0.73 24.79 12.82
N SER A 147 0.90 25.83 12.00
CA SER A 147 0.31 27.17 12.16
C SER A 147 -0.91 27.34 11.24
N GLY A 148 -2.05 27.76 11.79
CA GLY A 148 -3.26 28.05 11.03
C GLY A 148 -4.55 27.51 11.67
N THR A 149 -5.70 27.83 11.06
CA THR A 149 -7.02 27.34 11.50
C THR A 149 -7.11 25.84 11.31
N LYS A 150 -7.26 25.08 12.39
CA LYS A 150 -7.40 23.62 12.31
C LYS A 150 -8.76 23.22 11.72
N PRO A 151 -8.85 22.10 10.97
CA PRO A 151 -10.12 21.62 10.46
C PRO A 151 -11.07 21.22 11.60
N LYS A 152 -12.38 21.37 11.36
CA LYS A 152 -13.42 20.98 12.31
C LYS A 152 -13.61 19.45 12.37
N ASN A 153 -13.53 18.82 11.20
CA ASN A 153 -13.68 17.38 11.01
C ASN A 153 -13.08 16.96 9.67
N TYR A 154 -13.13 15.66 9.39
CA TYR A 154 -12.56 15.04 8.19
C TYR A 154 -13.61 14.18 7.50
N THR A 155 -13.75 14.34 6.19
CA THR A 155 -14.51 13.40 5.36
C THR A 155 -13.57 12.32 4.87
N VAL A 156 -13.78 11.09 5.32
CA VAL A 156 -12.97 9.92 4.98
C VAL A 156 -13.76 9.03 4.03
N SER A 157 -13.19 8.79 2.85
CA SER A 157 -13.67 7.86 1.84
C SER A 157 -12.86 6.57 1.93
N LEU A 158 -13.50 5.48 2.33
CA LEU A 158 -12.95 4.14 2.42
C LEU A 158 -13.47 3.31 1.24
N LYS A 159 -12.59 2.59 0.56
CA LYS A 159 -12.93 1.67 -0.52
C LYS A 159 -12.19 0.35 -0.33
N ASN A 160 -12.95 -0.74 -0.25
CA ASN A 160 -12.42 -2.07 -0.46
C ASN A 160 -12.60 -2.39 -1.95
N THR A 161 -11.49 -2.71 -2.62
CA THR A 161 -11.48 -2.93 -4.06
C THR A 161 -10.96 -4.33 -4.38
N ILE A 162 -11.47 -4.90 -5.47
CA ILE A 162 -11.16 -6.27 -5.90
C ILE A 162 -10.75 -6.36 -7.37
N SER A 163 -9.88 -7.32 -7.69
CA SER A 163 -9.45 -7.63 -9.07
C SER A 163 -9.28 -9.13 -9.28
N ASN A 164 -9.27 -9.56 -10.55
CA ASN A 164 -8.93 -10.92 -10.95
C ASN A 164 -7.42 -11.15 -11.09
N THR A 165 -6.62 -10.10 -11.17
CA THR A 165 -5.16 -10.17 -11.32
C THR A 165 -4.50 -9.07 -10.47
N ARG A 166 -3.27 -9.30 -10.02
CA ARG A 166 -2.52 -8.36 -9.18
C ARG A 166 -2.46 -6.96 -9.78
N SER A 167 -2.14 -6.88 -11.07
CA SER A 167 -1.97 -5.64 -11.85
C SER A 167 -3.20 -5.27 -12.69
N GLY A 168 -4.35 -5.90 -12.41
CA GLY A 168 -5.59 -5.68 -13.16
C GLY A 168 -6.31 -4.39 -12.78
N VAL A 169 -7.45 -4.15 -13.42
CA VAL A 169 -8.37 -3.08 -13.03
C VAL A 169 -9.12 -3.51 -11.77
N TYR A 170 -9.06 -2.68 -10.74
CA TYR A 170 -9.77 -2.89 -9.48
C TYR A 170 -11.15 -2.24 -9.54
N SER A 171 -12.19 -3.02 -9.23
CA SER A 171 -13.55 -2.52 -9.03
C SER A 171 -13.83 -2.34 -7.54
N ASN A 172 -14.69 -1.38 -7.18
CA ASN A 172 -15.17 -1.26 -5.81
C ASN A 172 -16.00 -2.49 -5.44
N ASP A 173 -15.61 -3.19 -4.38
CA ASP A 173 -16.45 -4.18 -3.70
C ASP A 173 -17.37 -3.47 -2.71
N LYS A 174 -16.80 -2.58 -1.90
CA LYS A 174 -17.55 -1.76 -0.94
C LYS A 174 -16.92 -0.39 -0.78
N GLU A 175 -17.75 0.61 -0.52
CA GLU A 175 -17.33 1.98 -0.27
C GLU A 175 -18.12 2.57 0.90
N LYS A 176 -17.47 3.43 1.69
CA LYS A 176 -18.10 4.20 2.75
C LYS A 176 -17.47 5.58 2.82
N ASN A 177 -18.30 6.61 2.86
CA ASN A 177 -17.88 7.97 3.18
C ASN A 177 -18.38 8.30 4.58
N VAL A 178 -17.50 8.75 5.46
CA VAL A 178 -17.82 9.07 6.85
C VAL A 178 -17.19 10.40 7.24
N THR A 179 -17.89 11.21 8.02
CA THR A 179 -17.32 12.41 8.63
C THR A 179 -16.91 12.08 10.06
N VAL A 180 -15.62 12.24 10.37
CA VAL A 180 -15.03 11.91 11.68
C VAL A 180 -14.30 13.11 12.26
N LYS A 181 -14.23 13.18 13.58
CA LYS A 181 -13.35 14.12 14.29
C LYS A 181 -11.91 13.59 14.36
N LEU A 182 -11.00 14.44 14.82
CA LEU A 182 -9.64 14.01 15.14
C LEU A 182 -9.68 12.88 16.18
N LYS A 183 -8.91 11.82 15.94
CA LYS A 183 -8.83 10.56 16.71
C LYS A 183 -10.11 9.73 16.74
N GLU A 184 -11.15 10.11 16.00
CA GLU A 184 -12.33 9.27 15.83
C GLU A 184 -12.05 8.21 14.76
N GLU A 185 -12.36 6.97 15.12
CA GLU A 185 -12.06 5.79 14.32
C GLU A 185 -13.12 5.57 13.25
N PHE A 186 -12.70 4.99 12.14
CA PHE A 186 -13.58 4.56 11.07
C PHE A 186 -13.24 3.16 10.61
N VAL A 187 -14.28 2.41 10.22
CA VAL A 187 -14.18 1.02 9.78
C VAL A 187 -15.06 0.78 8.56
N LEU A 188 -14.54 -0.01 7.62
CA LEU A 188 -15.23 -0.59 6.47
C LEU A 188 -14.91 -2.09 6.38
N GLU A 189 -15.94 -2.92 6.47
CA GLU A 189 -15.81 -4.39 6.34
C GLU A 189 -16.45 -4.89 5.05
N SER A 190 -15.74 -5.75 4.31
CA SER A 190 -16.24 -6.48 3.15
C SER A 190 -16.20 -7.99 3.41
N PRO A 191 -17.31 -8.73 3.26
CA PRO A 191 -17.28 -10.18 3.38
C PRO A 191 -16.47 -10.81 2.24
N ILE A 192 -15.61 -11.76 2.57
CA ILE A 192 -14.82 -12.51 1.59
C ILE A 192 -15.57 -13.81 1.28
N SER A 193 -16.24 -13.89 0.13
CA SER A 193 -16.93 -15.10 -0.33
C SER A 193 -16.35 -15.69 -1.62
N ILE A 194 -15.41 -14.99 -2.23
CA ILE A 194 -14.79 -15.32 -3.52
C ILE A 194 -13.30 -15.05 -3.48
N THR A 195 -12.53 -15.86 -4.21
CA THR A 195 -11.09 -15.62 -4.39
C THR A 195 -10.87 -14.41 -5.28
N LYS A 196 -10.15 -13.41 -4.77
CA LYS A 196 -9.86 -12.15 -5.45
C LYS A 196 -8.53 -11.58 -4.96
N TYR A 197 -7.97 -10.69 -5.77
CA TYR A 197 -6.99 -9.73 -5.28
C TYR A 197 -7.72 -8.62 -4.56
N TRP A 198 -7.42 -8.39 -3.30
CA TRP A 198 -8.00 -7.36 -2.45
C TRP A 198 -7.02 -6.21 -2.27
N LYS A 199 -7.56 -4.99 -2.24
CA LYS A 199 -6.83 -3.76 -1.99
C LYS A 199 -7.74 -2.75 -1.30
N GLY A 200 -7.31 -2.23 -0.17
CA GLY A 200 -7.95 -1.10 0.50
C GLY A 200 -7.44 0.23 -0.06
N VAL A 201 -8.33 1.20 -0.23
CA VAL A 201 -8.01 2.56 -0.68
C VAL A 201 -8.74 3.53 0.24
N THR A 202 -8.02 4.51 0.78
CA THR A 202 -8.59 5.49 1.69
C THR A 202 -8.18 6.89 1.30
N VAL A 203 -9.12 7.82 1.29
CA VAL A 203 -8.86 9.25 1.06
C VAL A 203 -9.52 10.04 2.15
N ALA A 204 -8.75 10.83 2.89
CA ALA A 204 -9.26 11.76 3.88
C ALA A 204 -9.22 13.19 3.33
N LYS A 205 -10.28 13.96 3.59
CA LYS A 205 -10.38 15.38 3.27
C LYS A 205 -10.65 16.17 4.54
N ALA A 206 -9.86 17.21 4.78
CA ALA A 206 -10.06 18.15 5.88
C ALA A 206 -11.17 19.15 5.52
N ASN A 207 -12.12 19.35 6.44
CA ASN A 207 -13.21 20.30 6.28
C ASN A 207 -12.99 21.49 7.23
N PHE A 208 -12.85 22.69 6.66
CA PHE A 208 -12.66 23.94 7.41
C PHE A 208 -13.96 24.74 7.48
N ASP A 209 -14.03 25.69 8.41
CA ASP A 209 -15.11 26.66 8.43
C ASP A 209 -15.08 27.52 7.15
N GLY A 210 -16.23 27.64 6.47
CA GLY A 210 -16.32 28.40 5.21
C GLY A 210 -16.26 27.59 3.91
N SER A 211 -16.59 26.28 3.94
CA SER A 211 -16.76 25.38 2.79
C SER A 211 -15.50 24.91 2.06
N LEU A 212 -14.31 25.26 2.56
CA LEU A 212 -13.05 24.76 2.02
C LEU A 212 -12.85 23.27 2.41
N VAL A 213 -12.68 22.43 1.39
CA VAL A 213 -12.42 20.98 1.54
C VAL A 213 -11.11 20.66 0.83
N ILE A 214 -10.11 20.19 1.57
CA ILE A 214 -8.77 19.89 1.03
C ILE A 214 -8.47 18.41 1.27
N THR A 215 -7.90 17.73 0.28
CA THR A 215 -7.40 16.37 0.47
C THR A 215 -6.27 16.39 1.49
N ALA A 216 -6.48 15.73 2.63
CA ALA A 216 -5.57 15.70 3.78
C ALA A 216 -4.68 14.44 3.79
N ALA A 217 -5.12 13.34 3.17
CA ALA A 217 -4.30 12.15 2.98
C ALA A 217 -4.93 11.21 1.93
N SER A 218 -4.12 10.40 1.26
CA SER A 218 -4.58 9.34 0.36
C SER A 218 -3.70 8.10 0.46
N ALA A 219 -4.25 7.02 0.98
CA ALA A 219 -3.61 5.75 1.25
C ALA A 219 -4.12 4.62 0.36
N SER A 220 -3.28 3.63 0.12
CA SER A 220 -3.67 2.36 -0.47
C SER A 220 -2.88 1.25 0.21
N SER A 221 -3.55 0.15 0.53
CA SER A 221 -2.89 -1.04 1.04
C SER A 221 -2.04 -1.71 -0.04
N ASP A 222 -1.13 -2.56 0.39
CA ASP A 222 -0.61 -3.63 -0.44
C ASP A 222 -1.73 -4.53 -0.99
N VAL A 223 -1.43 -5.14 -2.13
CA VAL A 223 -2.34 -6.05 -2.84
C VAL A 223 -2.19 -7.46 -2.30
N MET A 224 -3.29 -8.10 -1.91
CA MET A 224 -3.29 -9.46 -1.39
C MET A 224 -4.21 -10.38 -2.19
N LEU A 225 -3.69 -11.52 -2.65
CA LEU A 225 -4.54 -12.58 -3.20
C LEU A 225 -5.13 -13.40 -2.05
N LEU A 226 -6.42 -13.25 -1.79
CA LEU A 226 -7.12 -13.97 -0.72
C LEU A 226 -8.04 -15.03 -1.30
N ASN A 227 -8.09 -16.22 -0.69
CA ASN A 227 -9.07 -17.25 -1.04
C ASN A 227 -10.43 -17.01 -0.35
N LYS A 228 -11.41 -17.91 -0.53
CA LYS A 228 -12.75 -17.81 0.08
C LYS A 228 -12.79 -17.91 1.61
N LYS A 229 -11.66 -18.25 2.24
CA LYS A 229 -11.47 -18.25 3.70
C LYS A 229 -10.67 -17.04 4.19
N GLY A 230 -10.37 -16.08 3.30
CA GLY A 230 -9.56 -14.90 3.66
C GLY A 230 -8.07 -15.19 3.83
N ILE A 231 -7.61 -16.40 3.52
CA ILE A 231 -6.19 -16.76 3.68
C ILE A 231 -5.40 -16.17 2.51
N LYS A 232 -4.31 -15.43 2.83
CA LYS A 232 -3.39 -14.86 1.84
C LYS A 232 -2.61 -15.97 1.13
N TYR A 233 -2.47 -15.84 -0.19
CA TYR A 233 -1.62 -16.73 -0.97
C TYR A 233 -0.15 -16.53 -0.56
N PRO A 234 0.65 -17.59 -0.37
CA PRO A 234 2.02 -17.48 0.13
C PRO A 234 3.01 -17.04 -0.97
N SER A 235 2.77 -15.88 -1.57
CA SER A 235 3.59 -15.29 -2.65
C SER A 235 4.92 -14.69 -2.21
N ASP A 236 5.09 -14.54 -0.90
CA ASP A 236 6.33 -14.17 -0.23
C ASP A 236 7.35 -15.32 -0.23
N TYR A 237 6.91 -16.56 -0.49
CA TYR A 237 7.79 -17.71 -0.52
C TYR A 237 8.75 -17.69 -1.72
N LYS A 238 10.03 -17.86 -1.40
CA LYS A 238 11.12 -18.01 -2.35
C LYS A 238 12.01 -19.17 -1.91
N ASP A 239 12.20 -20.15 -2.78
CA ASP A 239 13.16 -21.22 -2.55
C ASP A 239 14.56 -20.63 -2.34
N ARG A 240 15.18 -20.94 -1.20
CA ARG A 240 16.40 -20.26 -0.74
C ARG A 240 17.61 -20.48 -1.64
N GLN A 241 17.72 -21.64 -2.29
CA GLN A 241 18.87 -21.98 -3.13
C GLN A 241 18.67 -21.60 -4.60
N SER A 242 17.55 -21.96 -5.21
CA SER A 242 17.28 -21.63 -6.62
C SER A 242 16.76 -20.22 -6.84
N GLY A 243 16.20 -19.59 -5.81
CA GLY A 243 15.51 -18.31 -5.92
C GLY A 243 14.16 -18.39 -6.66
N ILE A 244 13.64 -19.59 -6.95
CA ILE A 244 12.31 -19.76 -7.53
C ILE A 244 11.27 -19.17 -6.57
N VAL A 245 10.48 -18.22 -7.06
CA VAL A 245 9.44 -17.52 -6.30
C VAL A 245 8.09 -18.19 -6.53
N MET A 246 7.28 -18.28 -5.48
CA MET A 246 5.89 -18.69 -5.61
C MET A 246 5.08 -17.59 -6.29
N TRP A 247 4.76 -17.77 -7.57
CA TRP A 247 3.99 -16.78 -8.32
C TRP A 247 2.49 -16.88 -8.02
N GLU A 248 1.81 -15.74 -8.04
CA GLU A 248 0.38 -15.63 -7.76
C GLU A 248 -0.46 -15.95 -9.01
N PRO A 249 -1.41 -16.90 -8.93
CA PRO A 249 -2.33 -17.16 -10.03
C PRO A 249 -3.34 -16.02 -10.22
N PRO A 250 -3.99 -15.91 -11.39
CA PRO A 250 -5.25 -15.18 -11.49
C PRO A 250 -6.26 -15.69 -10.45
N ALA A 251 -7.19 -14.86 -10.02
CA ALA A 251 -8.20 -15.18 -9.02
C ALA A 251 -9.49 -15.81 -9.60
N ASN A 252 -9.60 -15.87 -10.93
CA ASN A 252 -10.78 -16.35 -11.66
C ASN A 252 -10.50 -17.60 -12.51
N LEU A 253 -9.65 -18.52 -12.04
CA LEU A 253 -9.33 -19.74 -12.77
C LEU A 253 -10.54 -20.67 -12.84
N THR A 254 -10.88 -21.07 -14.06
CA THR A 254 -11.87 -22.12 -14.30
C THR A 254 -11.23 -23.50 -14.09
N ALA A 255 -11.96 -24.40 -13.43
CA ALA A 255 -11.55 -25.80 -13.33
C ALA A 255 -11.48 -26.42 -14.73
N ASN A 256 -10.31 -26.94 -15.08
CA ASN A 256 -10.05 -27.65 -16.32
C ASN A 256 -8.94 -28.66 -16.01
N ALA A 257 -9.35 -29.76 -15.37
CA ALA A 257 -8.41 -30.70 -14.81
C ALA A 257 -7.65 -31.43 -15.92
N ARG A 258 -6.36 -31.65 -15.71
CA ARG A 258 -5.53 -32.54 -16.53
C ARG A 258 -4.80 -33.54 -15.66
N THR A 259 -4.32 -34.61 -16.29
CA THR A 259 -3.39 -35.54 -15.67
C THR A 259 -1.96 -34.97 -15.75
N PRO A 260 -1.20 -34.94 -14.64
CA PRO A 260 0.23 -34.61 -14.69
C PRO A 260 0.99 -35.68 -15.49
N GLY A 261 1.95 -35.26 -16.31
CA GLY A 261 2.83 -36.17 -17.03
C GLY A 261 3.75 -36.90 -16.06
N SER A 262 4.03 -38.18 -16.28
CA SER A 262 4.75 -39.03 -15.32
C SER A 262 6.17 -38.56 -14.97
N LYS A 263 6.80 -37.76 -15.83
CA LYS A 263 8.21 -37.33 -15.68
C LYS A 263 8.42 -35.92 -15.12
N TYR A 264 7.36 -35.18 -14.77
CA TYR A 264 7.52 -33.78 -14.34
C TYR A 264 8.47 -33.61 -13.15
N ARG A 265 8.43 -34.58 -12.22
CA ARG A 265 9.28 -34.62 -11.03
C ARG A 265 10.75 -34.81 -11.40
N GLU A 266 11.06 -35.82 -12.21
CA GLU A 266 12.43 -36.10 -12.66
C GLU A 266 13.00 -34.90 -13.44
N ASN A 267 12.23 -34.38 -14.39
CA ASN A 267 12.61 -33.22 -15.19
C ASN A 267 12.90 -31.98 -14.34
N PHE A 268 12.12 -31.75 -13.27
CA PHE A 268 12.35 -30.63 -12.36
C PHE A 268 13.60 -30.82 -11.52
N ILE A 269 13.84 -32.04 -11.01
CA ILE A 269 15.06 -32.36 -10.25
C ILE A 269 16.30 -32.14 -11.12
N GLU A 270 16.31 -32.70 -12.34
CA GLU A 270 17.42 -32.53 -13.28
C GLU A 270 17.64 -31.07 -13.64
N TYR A 271 16.56 -30.32 -13.91
CA TYR A 271 16.64 -28.89 -14.17
C TYR A 271 17.22 -28.14 -12.97
N TYR A 272 16.74 -28.44 -11.75
CA TYR A 272 17.19 -27.77 -10.54
C TYR A 272 18.68 -28.02 -10.29
N GLU A 273 19.10 -29.27 -10.29
CA GLU A 273 20.50 -29.63 -10.00
C GLU A 273 21.47 -29.15 -11.08
N ARG A 274 21.04 -29.12 -12.34
CA ARG A 274 21.87 -28.56 -13.43
C ARG A 274 22.12 -27.07 -13.27
N ASN A 275 21.16 -26.30 -12.76
CA ASN A 275 21.28 -24.84 -12.64
C ASN A 275 21.87 -24.40 -11.29
N TRP A 276 21.64 -25.15 -10.21
CA TRP A 276 21.99 -24.75 -8.84
C TRP A 276 22.72 -25.81 -8.01
N GLY A 277 23.06 -26.96 -8.61
CA GLY A 277 23.65 -28.10 -7.90
C GLY A 277 22.65 -28.86 -7.03
N ALA A 278 23.14 -29.90 -6.36
CA ALA A 278 22.35 -30.67 -5.41
C ALA A 278 21.81 -29.77 -4.28
N PRO A 279 20.57 -30.00 -3.80
CA PRO A 279 19.98 -29.16 -2.76
C PRO A 279 20.74 -29.29 -1.44
N THR A 280 21.03 -28.16 -0.80
CA THR A 280 21.75 -28.04 0.47
C THR A 280 20.81 -27.80 1.66
N TYR A 281 19.62 -27.26 1.41
CA TYR A 281 18.61 -26.95 2.43
C TYR A 281 17.58 -28.06 2.64
N PHE A 282 17.55 -29.05 1.74
CA PHE A 282 16.64 -30.18 1.78
C PHE A 282 17.22 -31.38 1.01
N LYS A 283 16.64 -32.57 1.21
CA LYS A 283 16.84 -33.71 0.31
C LYS A 283 15.58 -33.89 -0.53
N TRP A 284 15.72 -34.34 -1.77
CA TRP A 284 14.57 -34.65 -2.63
C TRP A 284 13.60 -35.66 -2.01
N THR A 285 14.09 -36.52 -1.11
CA THR A 285 13.29 -37.49 -0.34
C THR A 285 12.38 -36.84 0.71
N ASP A 286 12.67 -35.60 1.11
CA ASP A 286 11.98 -34.94 2.22
C ASP A 286 10.93 -33.94 1.71
N VAL A 287 11.02 -33.56 0.44
CA VAL A 287 10.13 -32.60 -0.23
C VAL A 287 9.25 -33.25 -1.28
N GLN A 288 8.11 -32.63 -1.53
CA GLN A 288 7.28 -32.84 -2.71
C GLN A 288 7.51 -31.68 -3.70
N ILE A 289 7.44 -31.99 -4.99
CA ILE A 289 7.44 -30.98 -6.03
C ILE A 289 5.99 -30.66 -6.31
N HIS A 290 5.59 -29.46 -5.89
CA HIS A 290 4.22 -28.98 -5.97
C HIS A 290 4.03 -28.11 -7.21
N HIS A 291 2.87 -28.22 -7.85
CA HIS A 291 2.45 -27.29 -8.88
C HIS A 291 1.87 -26.00 -8.28
N MET A 292 2.57 -24.87 -8.42
CA MET A 292 2.12 -23.56 -7.93
C MET A 292 0.69 -23.23 -8.37
N ARG A 293 0.38 -23.43 -9.65
CA ARG A 293 -0.99 -23.61 -10.16
C ARG A 293 -1.30 -25.11 -10.26
N PRO A 294 -2.29 -25.66 -9.54
CA PRO A 294 -2.62 -27.08 -9.56
C PRO A 294 -3.12 -27.56 -10.91
N VAL A 295 -2.94 -28.86 -11.16
CA VAL A 295 -3.46 -29.55 -12.36
C VAL A 295 -4.98 -29.49 -12.49
N LYS A 296 -5.74 -29.35 -11.38
CA LYS A 296 -7.20 -29.11 -11.35
C LYS A 296 -7.59 -27.86 -12.15
N TYR A 297 -6.72 -26.87 -12.16
CA TYR A 297 -6.91 -25.61 -12.88
C TYR A 297 -6.04 -25.56 -14.13
N ASN A 298 -5.65 -26.68 -14.73
CA ASN A 298 -4.79 -26.76 -15.91
C ASN A 298 -3.37 -26.17 -15.73
N GLY A 299 -2.81 -26.17 -14.51
CA GLY A 299 -1.42 -25.78 -14.32
C GLY A 299 -0.48 -26.77 -14.98
N GLN A 300 0.56 -26.30 -15.69
CA GLN A 300 1.43 -27.10 -16.56
C GLN A 300 2.56 -27.80 -15.79
N ASP A 301 3.17 -28.82 -16.39
CA ASP A 301 4.34 -29.55 -15.83
C ASP A 301 5.67 -28.83 -16.09
N SER A 302 5.61 -27.58 -16.54
CA SER A 302 6.80 -26.75 -16.77
C SER A 302 7.48 -26.42 -15.46
N VAL A 303 8.82 -26.36 -15.46
CA VAL A 303 9.62 -26.02 -14.28
C VAL A 303 9.24 -24.67 -13.65
N SER A 304 8.72 -23.74 -14.46
CA SER A 304 8.19 -22.43 -14.00
C SER A 304 6.90 -22.52 -13.18
N ASN A 305 6.21 -23.66 -13.18
CA ASN A 305 5.02 -23.92 -12.39
C ASN A 305 5.30 -24.88 -11.22
N LEU A 306 6.55 -25.25 -10.97
CA LEU A 306 6.93 -26.27 -9.99
C LEU A 306 7.80 -25.66 -8.89
N ILE A 307 7.60 -26.11 -7.65
CA ILE A 307 8.35 -25.62 -6.50
C ILE A 307 8.51 -26.73 -5.44
N PRO A 308 9.69 -26.87 -4.79
CA PRO A 308 9.86 -27.83 -3.71
C PRO A 308 9.21 -27.30 -2.42
N LEU A 309 8.42 -28.14 -1.77
CA LEU A 309 7.79 -27.89 -0.47
C LEU A 309 7.99 -29.11 0.44
N TRP A 310 8.10 -28.90 1.75
CA TRP A 310 8.19 -30.02 2.69
C TRP A 310 6.96 -30.92 2.59
N LYS A 311 7.17 -32.24 2.65
CA LYS A 311 6.09 -33.22 2.69
C LYS A 311 5.09 -32.92 3.82
N PRO A 312 3.80 -33.25 3.63
CA PRO A 312 2.80 -33.17 4.70
C PRO A 312 3.27 -33.86 5.98
N GLY A 313 3.02 -33.24 7.13
CA GLY A 313 3.46 -33.74 8.44
C GLY A 313 4.88 -33.32 8.87
N SER A 314 5.65 -32.67 7.99
CA SER A 314 6.95 -32.07 8.37
C SER A 314 6.77 -30.64 8.91
N SER A 315 7.61 -30.19 9.84
CA SER A 315 7.65 -28.77 10.21
C SER A 315 8.39 -27.95 9.15
N GLU A 316 7.98 -26.69 8.96
CA GLU A 316 8.75 -25.74 8.14
C GLU A 316 10.15 -25.56 8.75
N LYS A 317 11.17 -25.64 7.90
CA LYS A 317 12.57 -25.44 8.27
C LYS A 317 13.38 -25.04 7.06
N ASN A 318 14.53 -24.43 7.31
CA ASN A 318 15.46 -23.96 6.27
C ASN A 318 14.85 -23.00 5.24
N GLY A 319 13.77 -22.30 5.62
CA GLY A 319 13.06 -21.38 4.73
C GLY A 319 12.32 -22.07 3.58
N ILE A 320 11.91 -23.33 3.75
CA ILE A 320 11.06 -24.08 2.81
C ILE A 320 9.68 -24.26 3.44
N LYS A 321 8.63 -23.95 2.68
CA LYS A 321 7.24 -24.02 3.16
C LYS A 321 6.66 -25.42 3.19
N ASN A 322 5.62 -25.64 3.99
CA ASN A 322 4.91 -26.92 4.02
C ASN A 322 3.90 -27.05 2.87
N HIS A 323 3.85 -28.23 2.25
CA HIS A 323 2.89 -28.56 1.19
C HIS A 323 1.41 -28.40 1.62
N THR A 324 1.12 -28.55 2.91
CA THR A 324 -0.22 -28.45 3.50
C THR A 324 -0.77 -27.04 3.44
N GLU A 325 0.07 -26.01 3.62
CA GLU A 325 -0.34 -24.61 3.55
C GLU A 325 -0.90 -24.28 2.16
N LEU A 326 -0.13 -24.59 1.11
CA LEU A 326 -0.53 -24.32 -0.26
C LEU A 326 -1.76 -25.16 -0.66
N ASN A 327 -1.82 -26.43 -0.24
CA ASN A 327 -3.00 -27.27 -0.48
C ASN A 327 -4.26 -26.74 0.21
N ASN A 328 -4.16 -26.30 1.46
CA ASN A 328 -5.28 -25.72 2.20
C ASN A 328 -5.75 -24.43 1.56
N TRP A 329 -4.82 -23.63 1.04
CA TRP A 329 -5.16 -22.44 0.28
C TRP A 329 -5.98 -22.78 -0.98
N TRP A 330 -5.48 -23.70 -1.81
CA TRP A 330 -6.15 -24.12 -3.05
C TRP A 330 -7.47 -24.87 -2.83
N ARG A 331 -7.65 -25.54 -1.69
CA ARG A 331 -8.93 -26.17 -1.32
C ARG A 331 -10.05 -25.13 -1.21
N ASN A 332 -9.71 -23.92 -0.80
CA ASN A 332 -10.64 -22.81 -0.59
C ASN A 332 -10.62 -21.77 -1.73
N TYR A 333 -9.99 -22.09 -2.87
CA TYR A 333 -9.99 -21.25 -4.07
C TYR A 333 -11.38 -21.10 -4.69
#